data_AF-A0A662CCK6-F1
#
_entry.id   AF-A0A662CCK6-F1
#
_cell.length_a   1.000
_cell.length_b   1.000
_cell.length_c   1.000
_cell.angle_alpha   90.00
_cell.angle_beta   90.00
_cell.angle_gamma   90.00
#
_symmetry.space_group_name_H-M   'P 1'
#
loop_
_entity.id
_entity.type
_entity.pdbx_description
1 polymer ?
#
loop_
_entity_poly.entity_id
_entity_poly.type
_entity_poly.pdbx_seq_one_letter_code
_entity_poly.pdbx_strand_id
1 'polypeptide(L)'
;MENQKFYYDNKIVKYFILATIIWGVVAVLVGVLIALQLAFPAFNFGIEFTSFGRMRPLHTNAMIFAFVGNAIFAGVYYSLQKLLKARMFSDVLSKVHFWGWQLIIVLAAVTFTLGFTTSKEYAELEWPIDIMIAIVW
;
A
#
# COMPACT_ATOMS: atom_id res chain seq x y z
N MET A 1 -38.22 10.07 20.62
CA MET A 1 -37.41 9.57 19.50
C MET A 1 -36.70 8.32 19.97
N GLU A 2 -36.88 7.21 19.28
CA GLU A 2 -36.22 5.94 19.58
C GLU A 2 -34.73 6.05 19.22
N ASN A 3 -33.83 5.70 20.14
CA ASN A 3 -32.39 5.74 19.89
C ASN A 3 -32.01 4.62 18.90
N GLN A 4 -31.81 4.96 17.62
CA GLN A 4 -31.29 4.03 16.63
C GLN A 4 -29.84 3.65 16.97
N LYS A 5 -29.61 2.36 17.29
CA LYS A 5 -28.28 1.80 17.54
C LYS A 5 -27.70 1.22 16.24
N PHE A 6 -26.57 1.74 15.80
CA PHE A 6 -25.85 1.27 14.60
C PHE A 6 -24.61 0.46 14.98
N TYR A 7 -24.38 -0.66 14.30
CA TYR A 7 -23.19 -1.48 14.47
C TYR A 7 -22.30 -1.39 13.23
N TYR A 8 -21.04 -0.97 13.42
CA TYR A 8 -20.07 -0.78 12.34
C TYR A 8 -18.96 -1.83 12.40
N ASP A 9 -18.43 -2.21 11.24
CA ASP A 9 -17.19 -2.98 11.17
C ASP A 9 -15.99 -2.06 11.32
N ASN A 10 -15.52 -1.91 12.57
CA ASN A 10 -14.29 -1.18 12.88
C ASN A 10 -13.05 -2.09 12.86
N LYS A 11 -13.20 -3.40 12.69
CA LYS A 11 -12.08 -4.33 12.72
C LYS A 11 -11.23 -4.15 11.46
N ILE A 12 -11.87 -4.10 10.30
CA ILE A 12 -11.15 -3.88 9.04
C ILE A 12 -10.48 -2.50 8.98
N VAL A 13 -11.14 -1.47 9.52
CA VAL A 13 -10.58 -0.12 9.63
C VAL A 13 -9.27 -0.15 10.43
N LYS A 14 -9.27 -0.82 11.60
CA LYS A 14 -8.05 -0.96 12.43
C LYS A 14 -6.92 -1.67 11.68
N TYR A 15 -7.25 -2.69 10.88
CA TYR A 15 -6.26 -3.42 10.09
C TYR A 15 -5.60 -2.51 9.05
N PHE A 16 -6.40 -1.74 8.30
CA PHE A 16 -5.87 -0.77 7.34
C PHE A 16 -5.06 0.34 8.03
N ILE A 17 -5.51 0.88 9.18
CA ILE A 17 -4.73 1.88 9.94
C ILE A 17 -3.37 1.31 10.38
N LEU A 18 -3.35 0.08 10.89
CA LEU A 18 -2.09 -0.56 11.30
C LEU A 18 -1.17 -0.75 10.09
N ALA A 19 -1.71 -1.22 8.97
CA ALA A 19 -0.96 -1.36 7.73
C ALA A 19 -0.43 -0.01 7.22
N THR A 20 -1.23 1.06 7.29
CA THR A 20 -0.80 2.43 6.96
C THR A 20 0.42 2.81 7.78
N ILE A 21 0.42 2.61 9.10
CA ILE A 21 1.55 2.97 9.95
C ILE A 21 2.80 2.15 9.57
N ILE A 22 2.64 0.83 9.42
CA ILE A 22 3.75 -0.07 9.09
C ILE A 22 4.37 0.31 7.74
N TRP A 23 3.56 0.43 6.69
CA TRP A 23 4.04 0.77 5.35
C TRP A 23 4.54 2.21 5.25
N GLY A 24 3.98 3.14 6.03
CA GLY A 24 4.50 4.50 6.15
C GLY A 24 5.93 4.51 6.69
N VAL A 25 6.21 3.75 7.75
CA VAL A 25 7.58 3.62 8.28
C VAL A 25 8.50 3.00 7.23
N VAL A 26 8.09 1.90 6.58
CA VAL A 26 8.89 1.26 5.53
C VAL A 26 9.18 2.23 4.37
N ALA A 27 8.17 2.93 3.87
CA ALA A 27 8.31 3.88 2.76
C ALA A 27 9.28 5.01 3.10
N VAL A 28 9.21 5.58 4.32
CA VAL A 28 10.13 6.62 4.78
C VAL A 28 11.55 6.08 4.91
N LEU A 29 11.74 4.88 5.46
CA LEU A 29 13.07 4.25 5.57
C LEU A 29 13.72 4.02 4.21
N VAL A 30 12.95 3.52 3.23
CA VAL A 30 13.45 3.38 1.84
C VAL A 30 13.75 4.75 1.23
N GLY A 31 12.92 5.76 1.51
CA GLY A 31 13.15 7.14 1.09
C GLY A 31 14.47 7.73 1.61
N VAL A 32 14.76 7.50 2.90
CA VAL A 32 16.03 7.89 3.51
C VAL A 32 17.20 7.13 2.88
N LEU A 33 17.05 5.83 2.61
CA LEU A 33 18.09 5.04 1.94
C LEU A 33 18.41 5.58 0.55
N ILE A 34 17.41 5.84 -0.30
CA ILE A 34 17.66 6.36 -1.64
C ILE A 34 18.21 7.79 -1.63
N ALA A 35 17.85 8.61 -0.63
CA ALA A 35 18.47 9.91 -0.41
C ALA A 35 19.96 9.78 -0.05
N LEU A 36 20.31 8.83 0.82
CA LEU A 36 21.70 8.51 1.15
C LEU A 36 22.47 7.96 -0.06
N GLN A 37 21.84 7.19 -0.94
CA GLN A 37 22.47 6.70 -2.17
C GLN A 37 22.84 7.82 -3.14
N LEU A 38 22.03 8.88 -3.21
CA LEU A 38 22.32 10.08 -4.00
C LEU A 38 23.46 10.90 -3.38
N ALA A 39 23.47 11.06 -2.06
CA ALA A 39 24.52 11.81 -1.35
C ALA A 39 25.86 11.06 -1.29
N PHE A 40 25.78 9.74 -1.10
CA PHE A 40 26.91 8.85 -0.86
C PHE A 40 26.69 7.53 -1.62
N PRO A 41 27.27 7.37 -2.83
CA PRO A 41 27.06 6.19 -3.67
C PRO A 41 27.38 4.84 -3.00
N ALA A 42 28.19 4.83 -1.93
CA ALA A 42 28.47 3.64 -1.13
C ALA A 42 27.22 2.94 -0.58
N PHE A 43 26.12 3.67 -0.35
CA PHE A 43 24.85 3.09 0.11
C PHE A 43 24.09 2.30 -0.97
N ASN A 44 24.62 2.18 -2.19
CA ASN A 44 24.13 1.20 -3.17
C ASN A 44 24.59 -0.23 -2.84
N PHE A 45 25.57 -0.39 -1.94
CA PHE A 45 26.13 -1.67 -1.46
C PHE A 45 26.74 -2.59 -2.54
N GLY A 46 26.87 -2.11 -3.78
CA GLY A 46 27.48 -2.87 -4.87
C GLY A 46 26.67 -4.09 -5.35
N ILE A 47 25.41 -4.23 -4.92
CA ILE A 47 24.50 -5.30 -5.34
C ILE A 47 23.32 -4.73 -6.11
N GLU A 48 22.81 -5.49 -7.06
CA GLU A 48 21.76 -5.02 -7.97
C GLU A 48 20.43 -4.70 -7.26
N PHE A 49 20.05 -5.51 -6.25
CA PHE A 49 18.78 -5.40 -5.53
C PHE A 49 18.63 -4.08 -4.77
N THR A 50 19.74 -3.49 -4.32
CA THR A 50 19.75 -2.25 -3.55
C THR A 50 20.20 -1.05 -4.36
N SER A 51 20.39 -1.20 -5.67
CA SER A 51 20.76 -0.07 -6.53
C SER A 51 19.67 1.00 -6.54
N PHE A 52 20.07 2.27 -6.62
CA PHE A 52 19.14 3.41 -6.64
C PHE A 52 18.05 3.26 -7.70
N GLY A 53 18.40 2.74 -8.89
CA GLY A 53 17.45 2.53 -9.98
C GLY A 53 16.31 1.57 -9.64
N ARG A 54 16.55 0.55 -8.81
CA ARG A 54 15.54 -0.41 -8.34
C ARG A 54 14.83 0.06 -7.08
N MET A 55 15.55 0.73 -6.17
CA MET A 55 15.00 1.22 -4.91
C MET A 55 14.11 2.47 -5.07
N ARG A 56 14.30 3.27 -6.12
CA ARG A 56 13.45 4.44 -6.41
C ARG A 56 11.98 4.08 -6.70
N PRO A 57 11.66 3.20 -7.68
CA PRO A 57 10.28 2.80 -7.93
C PRO A 57 9.67 2.06 -6.74
N LEU A 58 10.49 1.34 -5.95
CA LEU A 58 10.06 0.76 -4.69
C LEU A 58 9.60 1.84 -3.69
N HIS A 59 10.38 2.90 -3.51
CA HIS A 59 10.01 4.00 -2.61
C HIS A 59 8.71 4.69 -3.04
N THR A 60 8.59 5.06 -4.32
CA THR A 60 7.41 5.78 -4.83
C THR A 60 6.15 4.94 -4.64
N ASN A 61 6.19 3.66 -5.02
CA ASN A 61 5.05 2.75 -4.86
C ASN A 61 4.74 2.45 -3.38
N ALA A 62 5.76 2.30 -2.52
CA ALA A 62 5.55 2.12 -1.09
C ALA A 62 4.91 3.37 -0.45
N MET A 63 5.33 4.58 -0.84
CA MET A 63 4.76 5.81 -0.29
C MET A 63 3.32 6.02 -0.77
N ILE A 64 3.05 5.78 -2.05
CA ILE A 64 1.73 6.05 -2.65
C ILE A 64 0.77 4.89 -2.40
N PHE A 65 1.06 3.70 -2.89
CA PHE A 65 0.09 2.60 -2.86
C PHE A 65 0.10 1.84 -1.53
N ALA A 66 1.26 1.67 -0.90
CA ALA A 66 1.31 1.01 0.40
C ALA A 66 0.88 1.96 1.53
N PHE A 67 1.52 3.12 1.70
CA PHE A 67 1.15 4.05 2.77
C PHE A 67 -0.17 4.77 2.49
N VAL A 68 -0.24 5.61 1.44
CA VAL A 68 -1.46 6.39 1.15
C VAL A 68 -2.62 5.49 0.73
N GLY A 69 -2.39 4.42 -0.03
CA GLY A 69 -3.45 3.48 -0.42
C GLY A 69 -4.13 2.83 0.79
N ASN A 70 -3.37 2.30 1.76
CA ASN A 70 -3.97 1.79 3.01
C ASN A 70 -4.71 2.90 3.78
N ALA A 71 -4.19 4.13 3.78
CA ALA A 71 -4.85 5.27 4.44
C ALA A 71 -6.20 5.60 3.79
N ILE A 72 -6.29 5.54 2.45
CA ILE A 72 -7.53 5.73 1.70
C ILE A 72 -8.52 4.62 2.05
N PHE A 73 -8.11 3.35 2.03
CA PHE A 73 -9.00 2.25 2.43
C PHE A 73 -9.53 2.43 3.86
N ALA A 74 -8.66 2.75 4.82
CA ALA A 74 -9.07 3.06 6.19
C ALA A 74 -10.09 4.21 6.24
N GLY A 75 -9.80 5.31 5.53
CA GLY A 75 -10.66 6.48 5.46
C GLY A 75 -12.03 6.16 4.89
N VAL A 76 -12.10 5.44 3.77
CA VAL A 76 -13.34 5.05 3.09
C VAL A 76 -14.15 4.09 3.96
N TYR A 77 -13.54 3.00 4.44
CA TYR A 77 -14.21 2.01 5.29
C TYR A 77 -14.74 2.61 6.60
N TYR A 78 -14.07 3.62 7.14
CA TYR A 78 -14.52 4.30 8.35
C TYR A 78 -15.60 5.35 8.07
N SER A 79 -15.38 6.22 7.08
CA SER A 79 -16.24 7.38 6.82
C SER A 79 -17.58 6.98 6.23
N LEU A 80 -17.62 6.10 5.23
CA LEU A 80 -18.87 5.70 4.58
C LEU A 80 -19.87 5.12 5.58
N GLN A 81 -19.40 4.27 6.48
CA GLN A 81 -20.28 3.66 7.48
C GLN A 81 -20.97 4.71 8.37
N LYS A 82 -20.24 5.77 8.74
CA LYS A 82 -20.73 6.83 9.63
C LYS A 82 -21.57 7.88 8.93
N LEU A 83 -21.17 8.26 7.72
CA LEU A 83 -21.89 9.24 6.91
C LEU A 83 -23.25 8.70 6.47
N LEU A 84 -23.28 7.44 6.04
CA LEU A 84 -24.51 6.78 5.59
C LEU A 84 -25.29 6.12 6.73
N LYS A 85 -24.72 6.08 7.94
CA LYS A 85 -25.26 5.36 9.11
C LYS A 85 -25.64 3.92 8.76
N ALA A 86 -24.78 3.25 8.01
CA ALA A 86 -24.98 1.89 7.53
C ALA A 86 -23.70 1.08 7.67
N ARG A 87 -23.82 -0.21 7.97
CA ARG A 87 -22.67 -1.11 7.96
C ARG A 87 -22.20 -1.35 6.52
N MET A 88 -20.92 -1.62 6.33
CA MET A 88 -20.42 -2.08 5.03
C MET A 88 -21.18 -3.31 4.53
N PHE A 89 -21.34 -3.38 3.21
CA PHE A 89 -22.13 -4.41 2.53
C PHE A 89 -21.65 -5.85 2.81
N SER A 90 -20.33 -6.08 2.81
CA SER A 90 -19.78 -7.44 2.95
C SER A 90 -18.46 -7.46 3.73
N ASP A 91 -18.42 -8.30 4.77
CA ASP A 91 -17.20 -8.60 5.55
C ASP A 91 -16.20 -9.46 4.78
N VAL A 92 -16.67 -10.22 3.78
CA VAL A 92 -15.80 -11.03 2.93
C VAL A 92 -15.06 -10.10 1.97
N LEU A 93 -15.79 -9.19 1.33
CA LEU A 93 -15.20 -8.25 0.38
C LEU A 93 -14.19 -7.32 1.06
N SER A 94 -14.48 -6.87 2.29
CA SER A 94 -13.54 -6.05 3.06
C SER A 94 -12.22 -6.77 3.38
N LYS A 95 -12.28 -8.08 3.66
CA LYS A 95 -11.09 -8.92 3.84
C LYS A 95 -10.35 -9.18 2.53
N VAL A 96 -11.06 -9.34 1.41
CA VAL A 96 -10.47 -9.48 0.07
C VAL A 96 -9.69 -8.21 -0.29
N HIS A 97 -10.27 -7.03 -0.07
CA HIS A 97 -9.55 -5.76 -0.26
C HIS A 97 -8.31 -5.69 0.62
N PHE A 98 -8.42 -5.99 1.92
CA PHE A 98 -7.26 -5.91 2.81
C PHE A 98 -6.14 -6.86 2.41
N TRP A 99 -6.41 -8.16 2.34
CA TRP A 99 -5.38 -9.15 2.04
C TRP A 99 -4.89 -9.10 0.59
N GLY A 100 -5.79 -8.81 -0.36
CA GLY A 100 -5.42 -8.57 -1.74
C GLY A 100 -4.48 -7.38 -1.87
N TRP A 101 -4.77 -6.27 -1.20
CA TRP A 101 -3.91 -5.10 -1.20
C TRP A 101 -2.56 -5.36 -0.53
N GLN A 102 -2.52 -6.08 0.59
CA GLN A 102 -1.25 -6.45 1.23
C GLN A 102 -0.40 -7.36 0.33
N LEU A 103 -1.03 -8.31 -0.37
CA LEU A 103 -0.34 -9.18 -1.31
C LEU A 103 0.27 -8.39 -2.48
N ILE A 104 -0.49 -7.45 -3.06
CA ILE A 104 -0.01 -6.56 -4.13
C ILE A 104 1.21 -5.77 -3.66
N ILE A 105 1.20 -5.21 -2.45
CA ILE A 105 2.33 -4.45 -1.90
C ILE A 105 3.57 -5.35 -1.74
N VAL A 106 3.40 -6.57 -1.22
CA VAL A 106 4.51 -7.52 -1.05
C VAL A 106 5.07 -7.93 -2.42
N LEU A 107 4.21 -8.21 -3.39
CA LEU A 107 4.63 -8.53 -4.76
C LEU A 107 5.41 -7.36 -5.37
N ALA A 108 4.90 -6.13 -5.24
CA ALA A 108 5.59 -4.92 -5.69
C ALA A 108 7.01 -4.82 -5.09
N ALA A 109 7.15 -5.07 -3.78
CA ALA A 109 8.44 -5.02 -3.11
C ALA A 109 9.45 -6.05 -3.68
N VAL A 110 8.98 -7.26 -3.96
CA VAL A 110 9.79 -8.32 -4.57
C VAL A 110 10.12 -7.98 -6.03
N THR A 111 9.14 -7.57 -6.84
CA THR A 111 9.36 -7.35 -8.26
C THR A 111 10.29 -6.18 -8.54
N PHE A 112 10.18 -5.08 -7.79
CA PHE A 112 11.08 -3.93 -7.96
C PHE A 112 12.51 -4.24 -7.59
N THR A 113 12.74 -4.96 -6.48
CA THR A 113 14.11 -5.37 -6.09
C THR A 113 14.72 -6.33 -7.12
N LEU A 114 13.92 -7.21 -7.72
CA LEU A 114 14.33 -8.07 -8.84
C LEU A 114 14.48 -7.33 -10.18
N GLY A 115 14.03 -6.08 -10.29
CA GLY A 115 14.19 -5.24 -11.48
C GLY A 115 13.09 -5.40 -12.53
N PHE A 116 11.97 -6.05 -12.19
CA PHE A 116 10.81 -6.12 -13.08
C PHE A 116 10.06 -4.80 -13.02
N THR A 117 10.06 -4.06 -14.13
CA THR A 117 9.38 -2.79 -14.24
C THR A 117 9.04 -2.43 -15.69
N THR A 118 7.87 -1.83 -15.89
CA THR A 118 7.45 -1.28 -17.18
C THR A 118 8.07 0.09 -17.49
N SER A 119 8.87 0.67 -16.57
CA SER A 119 9.50 2.00 -16.63
C SER A 119 8.55 3.20 -16.69
N LYS A 120 7.24 3.00 -16.54
CA LYS A 120 6.24 4.08 -16.48
C LYS A 120 6.06 4.54 -15.04
N GLU A 121 6.34 5.82 -14.75
CA GLU A 121 6.21 6.34 -13.39
C GLU A 121 4.79 6.16 -12.84
N TYR A 122 4.69 5.67 -11.60
CA TYR A 122 3.44 5.31 -10.90
C TYR A 122 2.63 4.16 -11.52
N ALA A 123 3.15 3.53 -12.56
CA ALA A 123 2.60 2.36 -13.23
C ALA A 123 3.70 1.33 -13.50
N GLU A 124 4.70 1.28 -12.62
CA GLU A 124 5.93 0.51 -12.84
C GLU A 124 5.71 -1.00 -12.72
N LEU A 125 4.62 -1.44 -12.09
CA LEU A 125 4.31 -2.84 -11.85
C LEU A 125 4.04 -3.59 -13.16
N GLU A 126 4.37 -4.87 -13.17
CA GLU A 126 4.11 -5.73 -14.33
C GLU A 126 2.65 -6.13 -14.42
N TRP A 127 2.22 -6.46 -15.64
CA TRP A 127 0.82 -6.77 -15.99
C TRP A 127 0.10 -7.78 -15.07
N PRO A 128 0.74 -8.82 -14.47
CA PRO A 128 0.01 -9.71 -13.56
C PRO A 128 -0.45 -8.97 -12.29
N ILE A 129 0.37 -8.03 -11.80
CA ILE A 129 0.05 -7.22 -10.63
C ILE A 129 -0.98 -6.15 -10.99
N ASP A 130 -0.91 -5.60 -12.21
CA ASP A 130 -1.95 -4.67 -12.69
C ASP A 130 -3.33 -5.32 -12.72
N ILE A 131 -3.43 -6.57 -13.18
CA ILE A 131 -4.68 -7.34 -13.15
C ILE A 131 -5.16 -7.54 -11.70
N MET A 132 -4.25 -7.85 -10.79
CA MET A 132 -4.60 -8.00 -9.36
C MET A 132 -5.13 -6.69 -8.78
N ILE A 133 -4.50 -5.55 -9.10
CA ILE A 133 -4.97 -4.22 -8.68
C ILE A 133 -6.39 -3.98 -9.22
N ALA A 134 -6.61 -4.22 -10.51
CA ALA A 134 -7.91 -4.02 -11.14
C ALA A 134 -9.04 -4.88 -10.53
N ILE A 135 -8.71 -6.07 -10.00
CA ILE A 135 -9.66 -6.95 -9.32
C ILE A 135 -9.93 -6.52 -7.86
N VAL A 136 -8.91 -5.97 -7.19
CA VAL A 136 -8.96 -5.65 -5.75
C VAL A 136 -9.50 -4.25 -5.45
N TRP A 137 -9.41 -3.33 -6.41
CA TRP A 137 -9.80 -1.92 -6.25
C TRP A 137 -11.32 -1.71 -6.19
#